data_AF-A0A7Z1QIM8-F1
#
_entry.id   AF-A0A7Z1QIM8-F1
#
_cell.length_a   1.000
_cell.length_b   1.000
_cell.length_c   1.000
_cell.angle_alpha   90.00
_cell.angle_beta   90.00
_cell.angle_gamma   90.00
#
_symmetry.space_group_name_H-M   'P 1'
#
loop_
_entity.id
_entity.type
_entity.pdbx_description
1 polymer ?
#
loop_
_entity_poly.entity_id
_entity_poly.type
_entity_poly.pdbx_seq_one_letter_code
_entity_poly.pdbx_strand_id
1 'polypeptide(L)'
;MTVALVGTFFPTVYAIPAFIGSAILGAVLLLPVRLYLAAAEVDISRHCAGVVGIWLFAVTGLLILMAPQDGMIRIGMLLMCGFLLQLGVMDAASGWLPRPFTAACLCSGLLFCFAFHREPEIRVMETAAMAVVMGAVCHGVNRRRPQLGVGDVWLLCALVAWMGVTDALQAAFMGLSGFMLWQWTV
;
A
#
# COMPACT_ATOMS: atom_id res chain seq x y z
N MET A 1 23.34 -3.51 -34.05
CA MET A 1 22.64 -3.56 -32.75
C MET A 1 22.99 -2.31 -31.98
N THR A 2 22.25 -1.23 -32.20
CA THR A 2 22.38 0.03 -31.45
C THR A 2 21.04 0.74 -31.53
N VAL A 3 20.67 1.39 -30.42
CA VAL A 3 19.50 2.29 -30.24
C VAL A 3 18.17 1.63 -29.84
N ALA A 4 18.02 1.40 -28.53
CA ALA A 4 16.78 1.63 -27.77
C ALA A 4 17.07 1.64 -26.25
N LEU A 5 18.04 2.45 -25.81
CA LEU A 5 18.30 2.72 -24.39
C LEU A 5 17.58 4.02 -23.99
N VAL A 6 16.37 4.24 -24.51
CA VAL A 6 15.46 5.33 -24.13
C VAL A 6 14.39 4.74 -23.21
N GLY A 7 14.84 4.11 -22.12
CA GLY A 7 14.01 3.97 -20.93
C GLY A 7 14.00 5.34 -20.28
N THR A 8 12.90 6.08 -20.43
CA THR A 8 12.70 7.49 -20.06
C THR A 8 13.24 7.82 -18.66
N PHE A 9 14.46 8.35 -18.59
CA PHE A 9 14.97 9.02 -17.39
C PHE A 9 14.09 10.22 -17.12
N PHE A 10 13.45 10.25 -15.95
CA PHE A 10 12.70 11.42 -15.53
C PHE A 10 13.67 12.59 -15.35
N PRO A 11 13.43 13.76 -15.98
CA PRO A 11 14.39 14.85 -15.92
C PRO A 11 14.54 15.35 -14.48
N THR A 12 15.79 15.42 -13.99
CA THR A 12 16.09 15.84 -12.60
C THR A 12 15.57 17.24 -12.27
N VAL A 13 15.41 18.11 -13.28
CA VAL A 13 14.81 19.44 -13.16
C VAL A 13 13.37 19.37 -12.63
N TYR A 14 12.64 18.30 -12.91
CA TYR A 14 11.27 18.10 -12.43
C TYR A 14 11.19 17.37 -11.09
N ALA A 15 12.32 17.03 -10.45
CA ALA A 15 12.32 16.30 -9.18
C ALA A 15 11.59 17.05 -8.06
N ILE A 16 11.86 18.36 -7.92
CA ILE A 16 11.20 19.20 -6.90
C ILE A 16 9.70 19.34 -7.20
N PRO A 17 9.27 19.72 -8.43
CA PRO A 17 7.85 19.70 -8.79
C PRO A 17 7.16 18.36 -8.56
N ALA A 18 7.82 17.25 -8.90
CA ALA A 18 7.28 15.91 -8.71
C ALA A 18 7.08 15.59 -7.21
N PHE A 19 8.08 15.90 -6.38
CA PHE A 19 7.99 15.74 -4.94
C PHE A 19 6.83 16.55 -4.33
N ILE A 20 6.71 17.83 -4.70
CA ILE A 20 5.62 18.70 -4.25
C ILE A 20 4.27 18.15 -4.73
N GLY A 21 4.18 17.72 -5.99
CA GLY A 21 2.99 17.09 -6.55
C GLY A 21 2.57 15.83 -5.79
N SER A 22 3.52 14.95 -5.46
CA SER A 22 3.27 13.77 -4.65
C SER A 22 2.85 14.11 -3.22
N ALA A 23 3.42 15.15 -2.60
CA ALA A 23 3.00 15.61 -1.28
C ALA A 23 1.55 16.15 -1.28
N ILE A 24 1.20 16.96 -2.29
CA ILE A 24 -0.18 17.46 -2.47
C ILE A 24 -1.13 16.29 -2.72
N LEU A 25 -0.76 15.36 -3.59
CA LEU A 25 -1.56 14.16 -3.87
C LEU A 25 -1.77 13.33 -2.60
N GLY A 26 -0.71 13.09 -1.81
CA GLY A 26 -0.81 12.39 -0.53
C GLY A 26 -1.75 13.09 0.44
N ALA A 27 -1.69 14.42 0.53
CA ALA A 27 -2.61 15.20 1.36
C ALA A 27 -4.08 15.06 0.92
N VAL A 28 -4.34 15.07 -0.39
CA VAL A 28 -5.68 14.85 -0.96
C VAL A 28 -6.17 13.43 -0.69
N LEU A 29 -5.30 12.43 -0.88
CA LEU A 29 -5.63 11.02 -0.65
C LEU A 29 -5.96 10.71 0.81
N LEU A 30 -5.48 11.50 1.76
CA LEU A 30 -5.82 11.37 3.19
C LEU A 30 -7.14 12.02 3.58
N LEU A 31 -7.77 12.83 2.72
CA LEU A 31 -9.08 13.43 2.99
C LEU A 31 -10.16 12.41 3.37
N PRO A 32 -10.39 11.30 2.61
CA PRO A 32 -11.38 10.28 3.00
C PRO A 32 -11.04 9.61 4.33
N VAL A 33 -9.76 9.42 4.65
CA VAL A 33 -9.30 8.87 5.94
C VAL A 33 -9.63 9.80 7.09
N ARG A 34 -9.40 11.11 6.91
CA ARG A 34 -9.74 12.14 7.90
C ARG A 34 -11.24 12.18 8.18
N LEU A 35 -12.06 12.15 7.12
CA LEU A 35 -13.52 12.15 7.24
C LEU A 35 -14.03 10.89 7.95
N TYR A 36 -13.48 9.73 7.60
CA TYR A 36 -13.85 8.47 8.24
C TYR A 36 -13.50 8.43 9.73
N LEU A 37 -12.30 8.87 10.10
CA LEU A 37 -11.85 8.90 11.50
C LEU A 37 -12.58 9.96 12.32
N ALA A 38 -12.89 11.13 11.74
CA ALA A 38 -13.72 12.13 12.39
C ALA A 38 -15.13 11.60 12.69
N ALA A 39 -15.73 10.83 11.77
CA ALA A 39 -17.00 10.16 12.01
C ALA A 39 -16.92 9.06 13.09
N ALA A 40 -15.74 8.51 13.32
CA ALA A 40 -15.46 7.54 14.38
C ALA A 40 -14.96 8.19 15.69
N GLU A 41 -15.06 9.52 15.82
CA GLU A 41 -14.61 10.31 16.98
C GLU A 41 -13.10 10.20 17.29
N VAL A 42 -12.28 9.84 16.30
CA VAL A 42 -10.81 9.79 16.40
C VAL A 42 -10.20 11.05 15.81
N ASP A 43 -9.63 11.91 16.66
CA ASP A 43 -9.01 13.16 16.23
C ASP A 43 -7.59 12.94 15.65
N ILE A 44 -7.50 12.93 14.32
CA ILE A 44 -6.24 12.76 13.58
C ILE A 44 -5.49 14.09 13.38
N SER A 45 -6.09 15.23 13.68
CA SER A 45 -5.56 16.55 13.31
C SER A 45 -4.20 16.85 13.95
N ARG A 46 -3.97 16.29 15.15
CA ARG A 46 -2.74 16.46 15.92
C ARG A 46 -1.78 15.28 15.81
N HIS A 47 -2.17 14.21 15.12
CA HIS A 47 -1.39 12.99 15.12
C HIS A 47 -0.26 13.04 14.08
N CYS A 48 0.97 12.77 14.53
CA CYS A 48 2.17 12.88 13.69
C CYS A 48 2.13 11.94 12.47
N ALA A 49 1.36 10.85 12.56
CA ALA A 49 1.17 9.87 11.49
C ALA A 49 0.73 10.50 10.16
N GLY A 50 -0.14 11.50 10.19
CA GLY A 50 -0.62 12.16 8.97
C GLY A 50 0.50 12.89 8.22
N VAL A 51 1.30 13.67 8.95
CA VAL A 51 2.42 14.43 8.36
C VAL A 51 3.51 13.48 7.88
N VAL A 52 3.93 12.53 8.73
CA VAL A 52 4.96 11.54 8.40
C VAL A 52 4.54 10.72 7.18
N GLY A 53 3.29 10.28 7.13
CA GLY A 53 2.75 9.54 5.99
C GLY A 53 2.84 10.33 4.68
N ILE A 54 2.44 11.60 4.67
CA ILE A 54 2.52 12.46 3.47
C ILE A 54 3.97 12.59 3.00
N TRP A 55 4.92 12.82 3.92
CA TRP A 55 6.33 12.91 3.59
C TRP A 55 6.87 11.60 3.01
N LEU A 56 6.53 10.47 3.63
CA LEU A 56 6.95 9.14 3.17
C LEU A 56 6.39 8.85 1.78
N PHE A 57 5.11 9.14 1.54
CA PHE A 57 4.49 9.03 0.22
C PHE A 57 5.12 9.96 -0.81
N ALA A 58 5.47 11.19 -0.44
CA ALA A 58 6.14 12.12 -1.35
C ALA A 58 7.53 11.63 -1.79
N VAL A 59 8.32 11.10 -0.84
CA VAL A 59 9.63 10.50 -1.13
C VAL A 59 9.47 9.26 -2.00
N THR A 60 8.58 8.33 -1.62
CA THR A 60 8.34 7.11 -2.40
C THR A 60 7.79 7.43 -3.78
N GLY A 61 6.89 8.40 -3.90
CA GLY A 61 6.34 8.85 -5.17
C GLY A 61 7.39 9.44 -6.10
N LEU A 62 8.32 10.24 -5.56
CA LEU A 62 9.47 10.73 -6.31
C LEU A 62 10.35 9.56 -6.81
N LEU A 63 10.66 8.60 -5.94
CA LEU A 63 11.46 7.43 -6.31
C LEU A 63 10.79 6.60 -7.41
N ILE A 64 9.47 6.40 -7.33
CA ILE A 64 8.69 5.70 -8.36
C ILE A 64 8.73 6.45 -9.69
N LEU A 65 8.56 7.78 -9.68
CA LEU A 65 8.60 8.59 -10.89
C LEU A 65 9.99 8.59 -11.55
N MET A 66 11.06 8.51 -10.74
CA MET A 66 12.44 8.43 -11.21
C MET A 66 12.84 7.02 -11.66
N ALA A 67 12.15 5.98 -11.21
CA ALA A 67 12.49 4.60 -11.53
C ALA A 67 12.39 4.33 -13.04
N PRO A 68 13.35 3.61 -13.66
CA PRO A 68 13.34 3.31 -15.09
C PRO A 68 12.33 2.20 -15.42
N GLN A 69 11.05 2.53 -15.31
CA GLN A 69 9.92 1.62 -15.49
C GLN A 69 8.91 2.22 -16.46
N ASP A 70 8.05 1.37 -17.03
CA ASP A 70 6.96 1.81 -17.89
C ASP A 70 5.97 2.73 -17.14
N GLY A 71 5.38 3.68 -17.85
CA GLY A 71 4.47 4.67 -17.27
C GLY A 71 3.28 4.03 -16.56
N MET A 72 2.71 2.96 -17.12
CA MET A 72 1.59 2.24 -16.52
C MET A 72 1.98 1.56 -15.21
N ILE A 73 3.19 0.99 -15.14
CA ILE A 73 3.75 0.38 -13.93
C ILE A 73 3.96 1.45 -12.85
N ARG A 74 4.49 2.63 -13.21
CA ARG A 74 4.64 3.76 -12.28
C ARG A 74 3.29 4.21 -11.72
N ILE A 75 2.25 4.31 -12.55
CA ILE A 75 0.90 4.66 -12.12
C ILE A 75 0.35 3.62 -11.14
N GLY A 76 0.51 2.32 -11.45
CA GLY A 76 0.11 1.23 -10.56
C GLY A 76 0.82 1.30 -9.20
N MET A 77 2.13 1.52 -9.20
CA MET A 77 2.92 1.69 -7.98
C MET A 77 2.47 2.90 -7.16
N LEU A 78 2.23 4.05 -7.80
CA LEU A 78 1.71 5.26 -7.11
C LEU A 78 0.33 5.03 -6.52
N LEU A 79 -0.55 4.33 -7.23
CA LEU A 79 -1.90 4.03 -6.77
C LEU A 79 -1.88 3.06 -5.58
N MET A 80 -1.07 2.00 -5.66
CA MET A 80 -0.82 1.09 -4.54
C MET A 80 -0.26 1.84 -3.33
N CYS A 81 0.78 2.66 -3.50
CA CYS A 81 1.34 3.47 -2.43
C CYS A 81 0.32 4.46 -1.85
N GLY A 82 -0.62 4.94 -2.65
CA GLY A 82 -1.71 5.80 -2.21
C GLY A 82 -2.66 5.08 -1.26
N PHE A 83 -3.04 3.82 -1.58
CA PHE A 83 -3.82 2.99 -0.66
C PHE A 83 -3.02 2.63 0.60
N LEU A 84 -1.74 2.30 0.48
CA LEU A 84 -0.87 2.01 1.63
C LEU A 84 -0.68 3.23 2.53
N LEU A 85 -0.62 4.44 1.97
CA LEU A 85 -0.63 5.69 2.74
C LEU A 85 -1.91 5.80 3.57
N GLN A 86 -3.07 5.59 2.94
CA GLN A 86 -4.36 5.67 3.64
C GLN A 86 -4.45 4.64 4.77
N LEU A 87 -4.09 3.39 4.48
CA LEU A 87 -4.14 2.28 5.43
C LEU A 87 -3.14 2.46 6.56
N GLY A 88 -1.89 2.84 6.26
CA GLY A 88 -0.84 3.05 7.27
C GLY A 88 -1.13 4.22 8.21
N VAL A 89 -1.65 5.34 7.68
CA VAL A 89 -2.06 6.49 8.52
C VAL A 89 -3.26 6.14 9.39
N MET A 90 -4.21 5.37 8.85
CA MET A 90 -5.39 4.92 9.59
C MET A 90 -5.02 3.95 10.72
N ASP A 91 -4.14 3.00 10.45
CA ASP A 91 -3.63 2.06 11.44
C ASP A 91 -2.87 2.77 12.56
N ALA A 92 -1.95 3.67 12.21
CA ALA A 92 -1.18 4.43 13.19
C ALA A 92 -2.02 5.38 14.05
N ALA A 93 -3.18 5.83 13.55
CA ALA A 93 -4.08 6.74 14.25
C ALA A 93 -5.12 6.05 15.14
N SER A 94 -5.70 4.95 14.65
CA SER A 94 -6.80 4.26 15.33
C SER A 94 -6.39 2.94 15.98
N GLY A 95 -5.27 2.36 15.58
CA GLY A 95 -4.82 1.04 16.04
C GLY A 95 -5.64 -0.12 15.45
N TRP A 96 -6.50 0.15 14.46
CA TRP A 96 -7.23 -0.88 13.73
C TRP A 96 -7.35 -0.55 12.24
N LEU A 97 -7.52 -1.60 11.44
CA LEU A 97 -7.68 -1.48 10.00
C LEU A 97 -9.12 -1.85 9.56
N PRO A 98 -9.94 -0.87 9.13
CA PRO A 98 -11.30 -1.12 8.66
C PRO A 98 -11.32 -1.92 7.35
N ARG A 99 -12.21 -2.92 7.31
CA ARG A 99 -12.48 -3.72 6.11
C ARG A 99 -12.82 -2.94 4.84
N PRO A 100 -13.58 -1.82 4.85
CA PRO A 100 -13.90 -1.15 3.59
C PRO A 100 -12.67 -0.59 2.86
N PHE A 101 -11.66 -0.12 3.60
CA PHE A 101 -10.43 0.42 3.00
C PHE A 101 -9.52 -0.70 2.49
N THR A 102 -9.37 -1.79 3.23
CA THR A 102 -8.58 -2.95 2.76
C THR A 102 -9.23 -3.64 1.58
N ALA A 103 -10.57 -3.75 1.57
CA ALA A 103 -11.32 -4.27 0.44
C ALA A 103 -11.21 -3.36 -0.80
N ALA A 104 -11.26 -2.03 -0.63
CA ALA A 104 -11.04 -1.09 -1.75
C ALA A 104 -9.64 -1.24 -2.34
N CYS A 105 -8.61 -1.39 -1.50
CA CYS A 105 -7.23 -1.67 -1.93
C CYS A 105 -7.10 -3.00 -2.68
N LEU A 106 -7.75 -4.07 -2.19
CA LEU A 106 -7.79 -5.37 -2.85
C LEU A 106 -8.50 -5.29 -4.21
N CYS A 107 -9.71 -4.71 -4.25
CA CYS A 107 -10.51 -4.60 -5.46
C CYS A 107 -9.81 -3.76 -6.54
N SER A 108 -9.19 -2.65 -6.15
CA SER A 108 -8.41 -1.83 -7.08
C SER A 108 -7.18 -2.57 -7.60
N GLY A 109 -6.49 -3.36 -6.77
CA GLY A 109 -5.38 -4.20 -7.21
C GLY A 109 -5.83 -5.25 -8.23
N LEU A 110 -6.93 -5.94 -7.96
CA LEU A 110 -7.51 -6.91 -8.90
C LEU A 110 -7.93 -6.24 -10.23
N LEU A 111 -8.62 -5.09 -10.17
CA LEU A 111 -9.01 -4.33 -11.35
C LEU A 111 -7.79 -3.88 -12.17
N PHE A 112 -6.74 -3.42 -11.49
CA PHE A 112 -5.49 -3.04 -12.14
C PHE A 112 -4.83 -4.25 -12.82
N CYS A 113 -4.83 -5.41 -12.17
CA CYS A 113 -4.30 -6.63 -12.76
C CYS A 113 -5.09 -7.10 -13.97
N PHE A 114 -6.42 -7.07 -13.91
CA PHE A 114 -7.26 -7.41 -15.06
C PHE A 114 -7.04 -6.47 -16.25
N ALA A 115 -6.80 -5.18 -15.98
CA ALA A 115 -6.66 -4.18 -17.03
C ALA A 115 -5.27 -4.17 -17.68
N PHE A 116 -4.20 -4.43 -16.91
CA PHE A 116 -2.83 -4.11 -17.35
C PHE A 116 -1.83 -5.25 -17.20
N HIS A 117 -2.16 -6.34 -16.48
CA HIS A 117 -1.23 -7.45 -16.30
C HIS A 117 -1.34 -8.45 -17.45
N ARG A 118 -0.21 -9.01 -17.88
CA ARG A 118 -0.17 -9.94 -19.03
C ARG A 118 -0.91 -11.25 -18.75
N GLU A 119 -0.86 -11.71 -17.50
CA GLU A 119 -1.43 -12.99 -17.05
C GLU A 119 -2.29 -12.73 -15.80
N PRO A 120 -3.49 -12.15 -15.96
CA PRO A 120 -4.34 -11.78 -14.83
C PRO A 120 -4.87 -13.00 -14.07
N GLU A 121 -5.08 -14.12 -14.76
CA GLU A 121 -5.58 -15.37 -14.19
C GLU A 121 -4.68 -15.91 -13.08
N ILE A 122 -3.36 -15.89 -13.30
CA ILE A 122 -2.37 -16.35 -12.33
C ILE A 122 -2.41 -15.45 -11.09
N ARG A 123 -2.44 -14.13 -11.28
CA ARG A 123 -2.47 -13.18 -10.16
C ARG A 123 -3.75 -13.30 -9.35
N VAL A 124 -4.90 -13.51 -10.01
CA VAL A 124 -6.18 -13.73 -9.33
C VAL A 124 -6.15 -15.05 -8.56
N MET A 125 -5.62 -16.11 -9.14
CA MET A 125 -5.45 -17.40 -8.47
C MET A 125 -4.54 -17.29 -7.25
N GLU A 126 -3.41 -16.61 -7.37
CA GLU A 126 -2.50 -16.29 -6.26
C GLU A 126 -3.22 -15.55 -5.13
N THR A 127 -3.98 -14.51 -5.48
CA THR A 127 -4.74 -13.70 -4.52
C THR A 127 -5.82 -14.52 -3.82
N ALA A 128 -6.54 -15.36 -4.59
CA ALA A 128 -7.57 -16.24 -4.06
C ALA A 128 -6.97 -17.32 -3.13
N ALA A 129 -5.87 -17.94 -3.54
CA ALA A 129 -5.15 -18.91 -2.70
C ALA A 129 -4.70 -18.25 -1.40
N MET A 130 -4.15 -17.03 -1.45
CA MET A 130 -3.75 -16.30 -0.25
C MET A 130 -4.94 -16.00 0.66
N ALA A 131 -6.06 -15.56 0.10
CA ALA A 131 -7.29 -15.27 0.85
C ALA A 131 -7.84 -16.52 1.53
N VAL A 132 -7.81 -17.68 0.87
CA VAL A 132 -8.24 -18.96 1.46
C VAL A 132 -7.32 -19.37 2.60
N VAL A 133 -6.00 -19.36 2.37
CA VAL A 133 -5.01 -19.76 3.39
C VAL A 133 -5.09 -18.85 4.60
N MET A 134 -4.99 -17.53 4.40
CA MET A 134 -5.02 -16.57 5.50
C MET A 134 -6.39 -16.48 6.15
N GLY A 135 -7.47 -16.67 5.39
CA GLY A 135 -8.83 -16.78 5.91
C GLY A 135 -9.00 -18.00 6.81
N ALA A 136 -8.45 -19.16 6.43
CA ALA A 136 -8.47 -20.37 7.26
C ALA A 136 -7.61 -20.21 8.52
N VAL A 137 -6.42 -19.62 8.41
CA VAL A 137 -5.55 -19.30 9.57
C VAL A 137 -6.26 -18.33 10.50
N CYS A 138 -6.83 -17.25 9.96
CA CYS A 138 -7.61 -16.30 10.73
C CYS A 138 -8.77 -16.98 11.43
N HIS A 139 -9.59 -17.77 10.72
CA HIS A 139 -10.70 -18.49 11.34
C HIS A 139 -10.24 -19.45 12.45
N GLY A 140 -9.15 -20.18 12.24
CA GLY A 140 -8.59 -21.11 13.22
C GLY A 140 -8.08 -20.41 14.48
N VAL A 141 -7.26 -19.37 14.33
CA VAL A 141 -6.67 -18.60 15.42
C VAL A 141 -7.74 -17.81 16.17
N ASN A 142 -8.67 -17.18 15.45
CA ASN A 142 -9.72 -16.35 16.01
C ASN A 142 -10.89 -17.13 16.61
N ARG A 143 -10.89 -18.48 16.52
CA ARG A 143 -12.01 -19.33 16.93
C ARG A 143 -12.35 -19.20 18.42
N ARG A 144 -11.35 -18.98 19.26
CA ARG A 144 -11.52 -18.93 20.73
C ARG A 144 -11.38 -17.52 21.30
N ARG A 145 -10.52 -16.69 20.71
CA ARG A 145 -10.32 -15.28 21.11
C ARG A 145 -9.93 -14.46 19.89
N PRO A 146 -10.36 -13.19 19.81
CA PRO A 146 -9.89 -12.27 18.78
C PRO A 146 -8.41 -11.97 18.99
N GLN A 147 -7.53 -12.70 18.31
CA GLN A 147 -6.07 -12.58 18.42
C GLN A 147 -5.42 -12.08 17.14
N LEU A 148 -6.02 -12.38 15.98
CA LEU A 148 -5.46 -12.00 14.67
C LEU A 148 -6.23 -10.81 14.10
N GLY A 149 -5.52 -9.76 13.72
CA GLY A 149 -6.07 -8.61 13.02
C GLY A 149 -6.68 -9.05 11.69
N VAL A 150 -8.01 -9.06 11.60
CA VAL A 150 -8.70 -9.41 10.34
C VAL A 150 -8.30 -8.42 9.25
N GLY A 151 -8.09 -7.15 9.61
CA GLY A 151 -7.59 -6.11 8.71
C GLY A 151 -6.27 -6.47 8.05
N ASP A 152 -5.28 -6.92 8.83
CA ASP A 152 -3.93 -7.26 8.35
C ASP A 152 -3.94 -8.44 7.39
N VAL A 153 -4.81 -9.43 7.65
CA VAL A 153 -5.03 -10.56 6.74
C VAL A 153 -5.50 -10.08 5.36
N TRP A 154 -6.48 -9.18 5.33
CA TRP A 154 -6.99 -8.62 4.07
C TRP A 154 -5.99 -7.66 3.41
N LEU A 155 -5.18 -6.94 4.20
CA LEU A 155 -4.09 -6.12 3.68
C LEU A 155 -3.05 -6.97 2.96
N LEU A 156 -2.66 -8.11 3.55
CA LEU A 156 -1.73 -9.04 2.94
C LEU A 156 -2.29 -9.60 1.62
N CYS A 157 -3.58 -9.94 1.59
CA CYS A 157 -4.26 -10.34 0.35
C CYS A 157 -4.27 -9.22 -0.70
N ALA A 158 -4.50 -7.97 -0.27
CA ALA A 158 -4.45 -6.81 -1.15
C ALA A 158 -3.04 -6.63 -1.75
N LEU A 159 -1.99 -6.77 -0.96
CA LEU A 159 -0.61 -6.73 -1.45
C LEU A 159 -0.35 -7.82 -2.50
N VAL A 160 -0.83 -9.05 -2.28
CA VAL A 160 -0.69 -10.12 -3.28
C VAL A 160 -1.39 -9.74 -4.59
N ALA A 161 -2.56 -9.09 -4.54
CA ALA A 161 -3.21 -8.62 -5.75
C ALA A 161 -2.32 -7.61 -6.52
N TRP A 162 -1.63 -6.71 -5.82
CA TRP A 162 -0.80 -5.68 -6.45
C TRP A 162 0.52 -6.18 -7.03
N MET A 163 1.26 -6.99 -6.26
CA MET A 163 2.66 -7.35 -6.60
C MET A 163 2.89 -8.86 -6.75
N GLY A 164 1.95 -9.70 -6.33
CA GLY A 164 2.13 -11.15 -6.29
C GLY A 164 2.59 -11.67 -4.94
N VAL A 165 2.56 -13.00 -4.78
CA VAL A 165 2.82 -13.66 -3.48
C VAL A 165 4.24 -13.43 -2.98
N THR A 166 5.24 -13.59 -3.86
CA THR A 166 6.65 -13.50 -3.46
C THR A 166 7.00 -12.11 -2.94
N ASP A 167 6.63 -11.09 -3.70
CA ASP A 167 6.98 -9.70 -3.43
C ASP A 167 6.18 -9.18 -2.23
N ALA A 168 4.90 -9.58 -2.12
CA ALA A 168 4.07 -9.24 -0.97
C ALA A 168 4.61 -9.83 0.33
N LEU A 169 5.05 -11.10 0.31
CA LEU A 169 5.65 -11.73 1.48
C LEU A 169 6.99 -11.08 1.83
N GLN A 170 7.84 -10.80 0.85
CA GLN A 170 9.10 -10.10 1.09
C GLN A 170 8.87 -8.71 1.69
N ALA A 171 7.93 -7.93 1.15
CA ALA A 171 7.56 -6.63 1.70
C ALA A 171 7.03 -6.76 3.14
N ALA A 172 6.18 -7.75 3.42
CA ALA A 172 5.68 -8.02 4.76
C ALA A 172 6.81 -8.41 5.73
N PHE A 173 7.77 -9.24 5.31
CA PHE A 173 8.94 -9.60 6.12
C PHE A 173 9.89 -8.42 6.36
N MET A 174 10.09 -7.55 5.37
CA MET A 174 10.87 -6.32 5.54
C MET A 174 10.18 -5.37 6.51
N GLY A 175 8.86 -5.21 6.39
CA GLY A 175 8.06 -4.39 7.31
C GLY A 175 8.10 -4.94 8.74
N LEU A 176 7.90 -6.25 8.91
CA LEU A 176 7.95 -6.91 10.20
C LEU A 176 9.35 -6.83 10.83
N SER A 177 10.40 -7.08 10.06
CA SER A 177 11.77 -7.00 10.57
C SER A 177 12.15 -5.57 10.97
N GLY A 178 11.77 -4.58 10.16
CA GLY A 178 11.92 -3.16 10.52
C GLY A 178 11.18 -2.80 11.81
N PHE A 179 9.93 -3.27 11.97
CA PHE A 179 9.17 -3.07 13.20
C PHE A 179 9.83 -3.73 14.41
N MET A 180 10.28 -4.99 14.30
CA MET A 180 10.96 -5.70 15.39
C MET A 180 12.27 -5.01 15.79
N LEU A 181 13.05 -4.53 14.82
CA LEU A 181 14.25 -3.74 15.09
C LEU A 181 13.93 -2.43 15.80
N TRP A 182 12.86 -1.74 15.39
CA TRP A 182 12.43 -0.52 16.07
C TRP A 182 11.99 -0.80 17.51
N GLN A 183 11.22 -1.87 17.76
CA GLN A 183 10.80 -2.28 19.10
C GLN A 183 11.99 -2.67 19.99
N TRP A 184 13.11 -3.08 19.41
CA TRP A 184 14.31 -3.38 20.19
C TRP A 184 15.06 -2.09 20.60
N THR A 185 14.97 -1.03 19.79
CA THR A 185 15.63 0.25 20.13
C THR A 185 14.86 1.12 21.13
N VAL A 186 13.57 0.81 21.38
CA VAL A 186 12.68 1.54 22.30
C VAL A 186 12.52 0.75 23.60
#